data_AF-A0A2V5QSW9-F1
#
_entry.id   AF-A0A2V5QSW9-F1
#
_cell.length_a   1.000
_cell.length_b   1.000
_cell.length_c   1.000
_cell.angle_alpha   90.00
_cell.angle_beta   90.00
_cell.angle_gamma   90.00
#
_symmetry.space_group_name_H-M   'P 1'
#
loop_
_entity.id
_entity.type
_entity.pdbx_description
1 polymer ?
#
loop_
_entity_poly.entity_id
_entity_poly.type
_entity_poly.pdbx_seq_one_letter_code
_entity_poly.pdbx_strand_id
1 'polypeptide(L)' 'MGPKTAKRRSAFRRANRAMPRRRIDIAIEAIDYKNPDLLKKFVTESGKILPRRVTGMPAHLHRRITREIKRSRSVLLMK' A
#
# COMPACT_ATOMS: atom_id res chain seq x y z
N MET A 1 8.41 13.69 28.25
CA MET A 1 7.11 14.03 28.90
C MET A 1 5.98 13.32 28.17
N GLY A 2 5.16 12.53 28.85
CA GLY A 2 4.06 11.77 28.22
C GLY A 2 2.78 12.59 28.03
N PRO A 3 1.79 12.07 27.27
CA PRO A 3 0.52 12.75 27.07
C PRO A 3 -0.26 12.89 28.40
N LYS A 4 -0.64 14.14 28.73
CA LYS A 4 -1.29 14.53 30.00
C LYS A 4 -2.78 14.14 30.11
N THR A 5 -3.50 13.96 28.99
CA THR A 5 -4.94 13.63 28.97
C THR A 5 -5.21 12.27 28.32
N ALA A 6 -6.32 11.61 28.67
CA ALA A 6 -6.72 10.32 28.08
C ALA A 6 -6.91 10.40 26.55
N LYS A 7 -7.53 11.48 26.05
CA LYS A 7 -7.67 11.77 24.61
C LYS A 7 -6.31 11.96 23.92
N ARG A 8 -5.35 12.63 24.56
CA ARG A 8 -3.98 12.75 24.04
C ARG A 8 -3.26 11.41 24.05
N ARG A 9 -3.47 10.57 25.07
CA ARG A 9 -2.88 9.23 25.17
C ARG A 9 -3.40 8.28 24.09
N SER A 10 -4.68 8.34 23.75
CA SER A 10 -5.25 7.52 22.67
C SER A 10 -4.79 7.98 21.28
N ALA A 11 -4.74 9.29 21.04
CA ALA A 11 -4.19 9.86 19.80
C ALA A 11 -2.71 9.49 19.61
N PHE A 12 -1.90 9.60 20.67
CA PHE A 12 -0.48 9.23 20.66
C PHE A 12 -0.28 7.75 20.31
N ARG A 13 -1.09 6.84 20.88
CA ARG A 13 -1.05 5.40 20.55
C ARG A 13 -1.44 5.12 19.10
N ARG A 14 -2.43 5.83 18.57
CA ARG A 14 -2.89 5.67 17.17
C ARG A 14 -1.84 6.16 16.17
N ALA A 15 -1.20 7.30 16.45
CA ALA A 15 -0.17 7.88 15.60
C ALA A 15 1.10 7.00 15.55
N ASN A 16 1.48 6.40 16.68
CA ASN A 16 2.66 5.55 16.81
C ASN A 16 2.36 4.05 16.65
N ARG A 17 1.25 3.67 16.00
CA ARG A 17 0.93 2.25 15.77
C ARG A 17 1.95 1.63 14.82
N ALA A 18 2.56 0.53 15.23
CA ALA A 18 3.47 -0.23 14.38
C ALA A 18 2.78 -0.66 13.08
N MET A 19 3.50 -0.57 11.97
CA MET A 19 2.96 -0.94 10.67
C MET A 19 2.69 -2.45 10.61
N PRO A 20 1.51 -2.89 10.13
CA PRO A 20 1.27 -4.31 9.94
C PRO A 20 2.25 -4.86 8.89
N ARG A 21 3.05 -5.85 9.28
CA ARG A 21 3.87 -6.64 8.37
C ARG A 21 3.11 -7.92 8.08
N ARG A 22 2.48 -8.02 6.90
CA ARG A 22 1.87 -9.27 6.45
C ARG A 22 2.92 -10.06 5.68
N ARG A 23 2.99 -11.38 5.92
CA ARG A 23 3.73 -12.30 5.03
C ARG A 23 2.95 -12.33 3.71
N ILE A 24 3.65 -12.02 2.62
CA ILE A 24 3.03 -11.92 1.31
C ILE A 24 3.92 -12.65 0.32
N ASP A 25 3.40 -13.75 -0.22
CA ASP A 25 4.08 -14.64 -1.14
C ASP A 25 3.74 -14.22 -2.59
N ILE A 26 4.16 -13.00 -2.97
CA ILE A 26 4.04 -12.53 -4.36
C ILE A 26 5.39 -12.69 -5.04
N ALA A 27 5.43 -13.47 -6.13
CA ALA A 27 6.60 -13.55 -6.99
C ALA A 27 6.93 -12.16 -7.54
N ILE A 28 8.18 -11.74 -7.37
CA ILE A 28 8.66 -10.40 -7.76
C ILE A 28 8.49 -10.17 -9.27
N GLU A 29 8.62 -11.23 -10.06
CA GLU A 29 8.45 -11.25 -11.51
C GLU A 29 7.01 -11.00 -11.95
N ALA A 30 6.03 -11.42 -11.14
CA ALA A 30 4.61 -11.22 -11.45
C ALA A 30 4.20 -9.74 -11.36
N ILE A 31 5.01 -8.90 -10.67
CA ILE A 31 4.80 -7.46 -10.52
C ILE A 31 5.33 -6.76 -11.78
N ASP A 32 4.53 -6.82 -12.83
CA ASP A 32 4.74 -6.15 -14.12
C ASP A 32 3.48 -5.37 -14.54
N TYR A 33 3.66 -4.29 -15.28
CA TYR A 33 2.55 -3.44 -15.76
C TYR A 33 1.66 -4.14 -16.79
N LYS A 34 2.17 -5.20 -17.42
CA LYS A 34 1.43 -6.05 -18.37
C LYS A 34 0.36 -6.92 -17.71
N ASN A 35 0.38 -7.03 -16.37
CA ASN A 35 -0.54 -7.86 -15.60
C ASN A 35 -1.52 -6.98 -14.79
N PRO A 36 -2.54 -6.37 -15.43
CA PRO A 36 -3.42 -5.43 -14.76
C PRO A 36 -4.26 -6.08 -13.66
N ASP A 37 -4.57 -7.37 -13.75
CA ASP A 37 -5.43 -8.05 -12.76
C ASP A 37 -4.74 -8.27 -11.41
N LEU A 38 -3.42 -8.43 -11.40
CA LEU A 38 -2.63 -8.42 -10.17
C LEU A 38 -2.62 -7.01 -9.56
N LEU A 39 -2.37 -6.01 -10.40
CA LEU A 39 -2.20 -4.62 -9.96
C LEU A 39 -3.51 -4.01 -9.46
N LYS A 40 -4.67 -4.36 -10.05
CA LYS A 40 -6.01 -3.94 -9.61
C LYS A 40 -6.28 -4.24 -8.13
N LYS A 41 -5.71 -5.32 -7.57
CA LYS A 41 -5.84 -5.69 -6.15
C LYS A 41 -5.24 -4.63 -5.20
N PHE A 42 -4.35 -3.78 -5.71
CA PHE A 42 -3.68 -2.71 -4.94
C PHE A 42 -4.27 -1.33 -5.17
N VAL A 43 -5.41 -1.25 -5.86
CA VAL A 43 -6.11 -0.01 -6.19
C VAL A 43 -7.53 -0.08 -5.66
N THR A 44 -8.12 1.06 -5.31
CA THR A 44 -9.56 1.16 -5.04
C THR A 44 -10.34 1.04 -6.35
N GLU A 45 -11.65 0.80 -6.26
CA GLU A 45 -12.57 0.82 -7.41
C GLU A 45 -12.49 2.14 -8.20
N SER A 46 -12.23 3.24 -7.50
CA SER A 46 -12.07 4.58 -8.07
C SER A 46 -10.71 4.81 -8.75
N GLY A 47 -9.78 3.86 -8.73
CA GLY A 47 -8.43 4.05 -9.27
C GLY A 47 -7.47 4.78 -8.31
N LYS A 48 -7.72 4.82 -6.99
CA LYS A 48 -6.72 5.36 -6.04
C LYS A 48 -5.80 4.24 -5.53
N ILE A 49 -4.49 4.48 -5.52
CA ILE A 49 -3.52 3.49 -5.01
C ILE A 49 -3.74 3.31 -3.50
N LEU A 50 -3.88 2.05 -3.06
CA LEU A 50 -4.08 1.75 -1.65
C LEU A 50 -2.83 2.10 -0.84
N PRO A 51 -2.96 2.78 0.32
CA PRO A 51 -1.83 3.06 1.18
C PRO A 51 -1.14 1.78 1.65
N ARG A 52 0.20 1.80 1.73
CA ARG A 52 1.01 0.69 2.25
C ARG A 52 0.53 0.10 3.58
N ARG A 53 -0.02 0.94 4.48
CA ARG A 53 -0.54 0.50 5.80
C ARG A 53 -1.74 -0.44 5.70
N VAL A 54 -2.49 -0.38 4.60
CA VAL A 54 -3.66 -1.23 4.34
C VAL A 54 -3.21 -2.55 3.71
N THR A 55 -2.30 -2.47 2.75
CA THR A 55 -1.78 -3.65 2.04
C THR A 55 -0.80 -4.47 2.88
N GLY A 56 -0.09 -3.84 3.83
CA GLY A 56 0.86 -4.52 4.72
C GLY A 56 2.15 -4.99 4.04
N MET A 57 2.43 -4.46 2.84
CA MET A 57 3.58 -4.85 2.02
C MET A 57 4.90 -4.20 2.50
N PRO A 58 6.06 -4.87 2.30
CA PRO A 58 7.36 -4.24 2.45
C PRO A 58 7.52 -2.98 1.58
N ALA A 59 8.35 -2.03 2.03
CA ALA A 59 8.50 -0.74 1.37
C ALA A 59 9.01 -0.87 -0.08
N HIS A 60 9.94 -1.80 -0.33
CA HIS A 60 10.52 -2.00 -1.65
C HIS A 60 9.49 -2.54 -2.66
N LEU A 61 8.68 -3.53 -2.27
CA LEU A 61 7.60 -4.07 -3.11
C LEU A 61 6.52 -3.02 -3.38
N HIS A 62 6.10 -2.27 -2.35
CA HIS A 62 5.08 -1.25 -2.54
C HIS A 62 5.52 -0.14 -3.50
N ARG A 63 6.80 0.28 -3.45
CA ARG A 63 7.37 1.22 -4.43
C ARG A 63 7.38 0.67 -5.85
N ARG A 64 7.71 -0.62 -6.01
CA ARG A 64 7.68 -1.31 -7.31
C ARG A 64 6.26 -1.38 -7.87
N ILE A 65 5.29 -1.87 -7.07
CA ILE A 65 3.86 -1.91 -7.45
C ILE A 65 3.37 -0.52 -7.86
N THR A 66 3.68 0.52 -7.09
CA THR A 66 3.31 1.90 -7.41
C THR A 66 3.85 2.35 -8.78
N ARG A 67 5.09 1.97 -9.12
CA ARG A 67 5.69 2.28 -10.42
C ARG A 67 4.99 1.54 -11.55
N GLU A 68 4.73 0.25 -11.39
CA GLU A 68 4.06 -0.56 -12.42
C GLU A 68 2.60 -0.16 -12.62
N ILE A 69 1.88 0.25 -11.55
CA ILE A 69 0.53 0.82 -11.68
C ILE A 69 0.57 2.11 -12.52
N LYS A 70 1.53 3.00 -12.24
CA LYS A 70 1.69 4.25 -13.02
C LYS A 70 1.97 3.96 -14.49
N ARG A 71 2.85 3.01 -14.78
CA ARG A 71 3.12 2.55 -16.17
C ARG A 71 1.87 1.99 -16.82
N SER A 72 1.14 1.12 -16.14
CA SER A 72 -0.11 0.51 -16.63
C SER A 72 -1.15 1.56 -17.02
N ARG A 73 -1.23 2.65 -16.25
CA ARG A 73 -2.11 3.79 -16.55
C ARG A 73 -1.68 4.57 -17.78
N SER A 74 -0.38 4.81 -17.94
CA SER A 74 0.16 5.49 -19.12
C SER A 74 -0.14 4.74 -20.42
N VAL A 75 -0.25 3.41 -20.37
CA VAL A 75 -0.60 2.56 -21.52
C VAL A 75 -2.07 2.13 -21.55
N LEU A 76 -2.94 2.75 -20.74
CA LEU A 76 -4.39 2.49 -20.69
C LEU A 76 -4.81 1.04 -20.34
N LEU A 77 -3.94 0.26 -19.69
CA LEU A 77 -4.26 -1.12 -19.27
C LEU A 77 -5.15 -1.18 -18.01
N MET A 78 -5.17 -0.11 -17.20
CA MET A 78 -6.05 0.02 -16.04
C MET A 78 -6.37 1.48 -15.72
N LYS A 79 -7.41 1.69 -14.92
CA LYS A 79 -7.80 2.99 -14.35
C LYS A 79 -6.85 3.50 -13.25
#